data_AF-I9GZP5-F1
#
_entry.id   AF-I9GZP5-F1
#
_cell.length_a   1.000
_cell.length_b   1.000
_cell.length_c   1.000
_cell.angle_alpha   90.00
_cell.angle_beta   90.00
_cell.angle_gamma   90.00
#
_symmetry.space_group_name_H-M   'P 1'
#
loop_
_entity.id
_entity.type
_entity.pdbx_description
1 polymer ?
#
loop_
_entity_poly.entity_id
_entity_poly.type
_entity_poly.pdbx_seq_one_letter_code
_entity_poly.pdbx_strand_id
1 'polypeptide(L)'
;MLNSSRKTIFTTISIDKETAALVEKICKRYSLKKSEVVKLAFVYIDKAHINPSEAPESVKSELAKINKRQDDIIRFIKHYEEKELNPMIRATNSIAVRFDGIVKTLETLVLSQLEKNQEKYNAVLQKLSDKLTEHANVINGQGKRIDTLSEVQKRDNVKLLKLINLYADLASCGVMDGKRKESLKAEIYQLINPE
;
A
#
# COMPACT_ATOMS: atom_id res chain seq x y z
N MET A 1 -16.84 -33.95 69.28
CA MET A 1 -17.91 -34.81 68.73
C MET A 1 -19.24 -34.37 69.35
N LEU A 2 -20.09 -33.69 68.59
CA LEU A 2 -21.45 -33.34 68.99
C LEU A 2 -22.42 -34.26 68.25
N ASN A 3 -22.90 -35.30 68.95
CA ASN A 3 -24.00 -36.13 68.49
C ASN A 3 -25.28 -35.28 68.52
N SER A 4 -25.63 -34.69 67.37
CA SER A 4 -26.96 -34.12 67.15
C SER A 4 -27.96 -35.27 66.98
N SER A 5 -28.42 -35.83 68.09
CA SER A 5 -29.57 -36.74 68.15
C SER A 5 -30.85 -35.96 67.81
N ARG A 6 -31.10 -35.75 66.50
CA ARG A 6 -32.42 -35.34 66.01
C ARG A 6 -33.43 -36.37 66.50
N LYS A 7 -34.38 -35.96 67.36
CA LYS A 7 -35.56 -36.76 67.70
C LYS A 7 -36.36 -36.99 66.41
N THR A 8 -36.12 -38.10 65.73
CA THR A 8 -36.94 -38.51 64.59
C THR A 8 -38.29 -38.98 65.13
N ILE A 9 -39.34 -38.16 64.98
CA ILE A 9 -40.70 -38.55 65.31
C ILE A 9 -41.19 -39.45 64.17
N PHE A 10 -41.43 -40.73 64.46
CA PHE A 10 -42.00 -41.65 63.49
C PHE A 10 -43.52 -41.51 63.50
N THR A 11 -44.06 -40.84 62.49
CA THR A 11 -45.50 -40.74 62.27
C THR A 11 -45.95 -41.85 61.33
N THR A 12 -46.90 -42.69 61.77
CA THR A 12 -47.54 -43.68 60.89
C THR A 12 -48.59 -42.98 60.04
N ILE A 13 -48.51 -43.17 58.72
CA ILE A 13 -49.51 -42.67 57.77
C ILE A 13 -50.19 -43.88 57.15
N SER A 14 -51.52 -43.94 57.24
CA SER A 14 -52.32 -44.94 56.54
C SER A 14 -52.60 -44.46 55.11
N ILE A 15 -52.45 -45.35 54.13
CA ILE A 15 -52.85 -45.11 52.75
C ILE A 15 -54.22 -45.72 52.49
N ASP A 16 -54.96 -45.15 51.55
CA ASP A 16 -56.26 -45.66 51.11
C ASP A 16 -56.11 -46.93 50.26
N LYS A 17 -57.23 -47.60 49.99
CA LYS A 17 -57.26 -48.88 49.26
C LYS A 17 -56.77 -48.76 47.82
N GLU A 18 -57.00 -47.63 47.14
CA GLU A 18 -56.61 -47.44 45.75
C GLU A 18 -55.08 -47.27 45.64
N THR A 19 -54.50 -46.44 46.51
CA THR A 19 -53.05 -46.27 46.61
C THR A 19 -52.35 -47.58 47.00
N ALA A 20 -52.93 -48.37 47.91
CA ALA A 20 -52.40 -49.68 48.28
C ALA A 20 -52.37 -50.65 47.08
N ALA A 21 -53.41 -50.66 46.25
CA ALA A 21 -53.46 -51.49 45.04
C ALA A 21 -52.42 -51.06 43.98
N LEU A 22 -52.17 -49.75 43.83
CA LEU A 22 -51.11 -49.23 42.95
C LEU A 22 -49.72 -49.67 43.42
N VAL A 23 -49.44 -49.56 44.72
CA VAL A 23 -48.17 -50.03 45.29
C VAL A 23 -48.00 -51.53 45.06
N GLU A 24 -49.05 -52.33 45.23
CA GLU A 24 -49.01 -53.78 44.95
C GLU A 24 -48.76 -54.09 43.46
N LYS A 25 -49.36 -53.32 42.55
CA LYS A 25 -49.12 -53.47 41.10
C LYS A 25 -47.66 -53.19 40.73
N ILE A 26 -47.05 -52.16 41.33
CA ILE A 26 -45.63 -51.83 41.12
C ILE A 26 -44.73 -52.92 41.73
N CYS A 27 -45.05 -53.37 42.95
CA CYS A 27 -44.34 -54.47 43.62
C CYS A 27 -44.34 -55.73 42.76
N LYS A 28 -45.48 -56.11 42.18
CA LYS A 28 -45.60 -57.28 41.29
C LYS A 28 -44.83 -57.10 39.97
N ARG A 29 -44.87 -55.91 39.37
CA ARG A 29 -44.22 -55.64 38.08
C ARG A 29 -42.69 -55.74 38.15
N TYR A 30 -42.11 -55.21 39.22
CA TYR A 30 -40.66 -55.12 39.37
C TYR A 30 -40.10 -56.12 40.40
N SER A 31 -40.94 -57.01 40.95
CA SER A 31 -40.58 -57.99 41.99
C SER A 31 -39.95 -57.36 43.23
N LEU A 32 -40.46 -56.22 43.68
CA LEU A 32 -39.94 -55.45 44.81
C LEU A 32 -40.84 -55.57 46.05
N LYS A 33 -40.24 -55.45 47.24
CA LYS A 33 -40.99 -55.38 48.51
C LYS A 33 -41.67 -54.02 48.65
N LYS A 34 -42.83 -53.96 49.33
CA LYS A 34 -43.58 -52.70 49.57
C LYS A 34 -42.71 -51.59 50.18
N SER A 35 -41.87 -51.93 51.15
CA SER A 35 -40.96 -50.97 51.80
C SER A 35 -39.84 -50.46 50.89
N GLU A 36 -39.44 -51.24 49.89
CA GLU A 36 -38.39 -50.90 48.94
C GLU A 36 -38.92 -49.98 47.84
N VAL A 37 -40.13 -50.24 47.34
CA VAL A 37 -40.83 -49.36 46.39
C VAL A 37 -40.99 -47.95 46.96
N VAL A 38 -41.39 -47.84 48.23
CA VAL A 38 -41.55 -46.53 48.90
C VAL A 38 -40.21 -45.80 49.02
N LYS A 39 -39.13 -46.49 49.43
CA LYS A 39 -37.79 -45.88 49.51
C LYS A 39 -37.30 -45.38 48.15
N LEU A 40 -37.43 -46.22 47.11
CA LEU A 40 -36.99 -45.88 45.76
C LEU A 40 -37.83 -44.75 45.16
N ALA A 41 -39.13 -44.70 45.43
CA ALA A 41 -40.00 -43.62 44.97
C ALA A 41 -39.56 -42.26 45.53
N PHE A 42 -39.31 -42.16 46.83
CA PHE A 42 -38.82 -40.90 47.42
C PHE A 42 -37.43 -40.50 46.89
N VAL A 43 -36.52 -41.48 46.74
CA VAL A 43 -35.21 -41.21 46.12
C VAL A 43 -35.34 -40.76 44.68
N TYR A 44 -36.28 -41.32 43.92
CA TYR A 44 -36.53 -40.93 42.54
C TYR A 44 -37.10 -39.52 42.44
N ILE A 45 -38.09 -39.18 43.28
CA ILE A 45 -38.67 -37.83 43.36
C ILE A 45 -37.58 -36.79 43.67
N ASP A 46 -36.73 -37.07 44.66
CA ASP A 46 -35.64 -36.19 45.08
C ASP A 46 -34.58 -36.03 43.97
N LYS A 47 -34.12 -37.13 43.39
CA LYS A 47 -33.08 -37.12 42.34
C LYS A 47 -33.55 -36.57 41.00
N ALA A 48 -34.81 -36.81 40.63
CA ALA A 48 -35.39 -36.32 39.38
C ALA A 48 -36.02 -34.93 39.53
N HIS A 49 -35.97 -34.33 40.73
CA HIS A 49 -36.59 -33.05 41.06
C HIS A 49 -38.07 -32.95 40.62
N ILE A 50 -38.81 -34.04 40.75
CA ILE A 50 -40.23 -34.10 40.36
C ILE A 50 -41.07 -33.51 41.49
N ASN A 51 -41.99 -32.61 41.17
CA ASN A 51 -42.98 -32.16 42.13
C ASN A 51 -44.14 -33.17 42.20
N PRO A 52 -44.32 -33.94 43.29
CA PRO A 52 -45.39 -34.94 43.38
C PRO A 52 -46.80 -34.34 43.45
N SER A 53 -46.91 -33.02 43.68
CA SER A 53 -48.18 -32.30 43.66
C SER A 53 -48.62 -31.87 42.25
N GLU A 54 -47.72 -31.93 41.26
CA GLU A 54 -48.02 -31.57 39.87
C GLU A 54 -48.16 -32.84 39.02
N ALA A 55 -49.10 -32.81 38.07
CA ALA A 55 -49.21 -33.90 37.10
C ALA A 55 -47.91 -33.95 36.27
N PRO A 56 -47.30 -35.13 36.09
CA PRO A 56 -46.07 -35.24 35.31
C PRO A 56 -46.33 -34.73 33.88
N GLU A 57 -45.65 -33.66 33.49
CA GLU A 57 -45.69 -33.17 32.12
C GLU A 57 -45.12 -34.26 31.19
N SER A 58 -45.80 -34.49 30.06
CA SER A 58 -45.35 -35.48 29.10
C SER A 58 -44.00 -35.05 28.51
N VAL A 59 -43.04 -35.96 28.41
CA VAL A 59 -41.77 -35.71 27.69
C VAL A 59 -42.02 -35.12 26.29
N LYS A 60 -43.14 -35.47 25.66
CA LYS A 60 -43.58 -34.93 24.38
C LYS A 60 -43.91 -33.43 24.43
N SER A 61 -44.54 -32.92 25.50
CA SER A 61 -44.87 -31.49 25.64
C SER A 61 -43.62 -30.65 25.90
N GLU A 62 -42.70 -31.14 26.72
CA GLU A 62 -41.40 -30.49 26.95
C GLU A 62 -40.56 -30.42 25.67
N LEU A 63 -40.46 -31.51 24.92
CA LEU A 63 -39.78 -31.51 23.62
C LEU A 63 -40.44 -30.55 22.62
N ALA A 64 -41.77 -30.45 22.62
CA ALA A 64 -42.48 -29.50 21.76
C ALA A 64 -42.17 -28.04 22.14
N LYS A 65 -42.08 -27.71 23.44
CA LYS A 65 -41.65 -26.38 23.92
C LYS A 65 -40.23 -26.06 23.47
N ILE A 66 -39.30 -27.01 23.59
CA ILE A 66 -37.90 -26.85 23.17
C ILE A 66 -37.81 -26.64 21.66
N ASN A 67 -38.49 -27.46 20.86
CA ASN A 67 -38.50 -27.33 19.40
C ASN A 67 -39.04 -25.96 18.95
N LYS A 68 -40.13 -25.49 19.58
CA LYS A 68 -40.65 -24.15 19.29
C LYS A 68 -39.63 -23.05 19.58
N ARG A 69 -38.91 -23.13 20.70
CA ARG A 69 -37.85 -22.17 21.04
C ARG A 69 -36.68 -22.22 20.05
N GLN A 70 -36.32 -23.42 19.57
CA GLN A 70 -35.31 -23.58 18.53
C GLN A 70 -35.75 -22.94 17.20
N ASP A 71 -36.99 -23.18 16.78
CA ASP A 71 -37.56 -22.58 15.57
C ASP A 71 -37.58 -21.05 15.67
N ASP A 72 -37.92 -20.50 16.82
CA ASP A 72 -37.93 -19.06 17.06
C ASP A 72 -36.50 -18.47 17.00
N ILE A 73 -35.50 -19.17 17.54
CA ILE A 73 -34.08 -18.77 17.43
C ILE A 73 -33.62 -18.80 15.98
N ILE A 74 -33.92 -19.87 15.23
CA ILE A 74 -33.57 -19.98 13.81
C ILE A 74 -34.22 -18.85 13.01
N ARG A 75 -35.49 -18.55 13.30
CA ARG A 75 -36.21 -17.44 12.66
C ARG A 75 -35.56 -16.10 12.97
N PHE A 76 -35.15 -15.88 14.22
CA PHE A 76 -34.44 -14.67 14.62
C PHE A 76 -33.10 -14.51 13.87
N ILE A 77 -32.28 -15.57 13.81
CA ILE A 77 -30.98 -15.54 13.13
C ILE A 77 -31.17 -15.21 11.65
N LYS A 78 -32.08 -15.90 10.96
CA LYS A 78 -32.36 -15.64 9.53
C LYS A 78 -32.84 -14.23 9.30
N HIS A 79 -33.73 -13.73 10.15
CA HIS A 79 -34.22 -12.36 10.05
C HIS A 79 -33.09 -11.34 10.20
N TYR A 80 -32.23 -11.51 11.19
CA TYR A 80 -31.07 -10.63 11.40
C TYR A 80 -30.07 -10.72 10.24
N GLU A 81 -29.81 -11.93 9.74
CA GLU A 81 -28.93 -12.14 8.59
C GLU A 81 -29.46 -11.41 7.34
N GLU A 82 -30.75 -11.53 7.05
CA GLU A 82 -31.39 -10.90 5.90
C GLU A 82 -31.50 -9.38 6.02
N LYS A 83 -31.81 -8.86 7.22
CA LYS A 83 -32.07 -7.43 7.44
C LYS A 83 -30.84 -6.60 7.73
N GLU A 84 -29.87 -7.16 8.44
CA GLU A 84 -28.70 -6.41 8.92
C GLU A 84 -27.42 -6.90 8.24
N LEU A 85 -27.10 -8.19 8.35
CA LEU A 85 -25.80 -8.71 7.94
C LEU A 85 -25.59 -8.67 6.42
N ASN A 86 -26.57 -9.15 5.64
CA ASN A 86 -26.48 -9.22 4.18
C ASN A 86 -26.39 -7.83 3.54
N PRO A 87 -27.20 -6.83 3.92
CA PRO A 87 -27.03 -5.46 3.45
C PRO A 87 -25.66 -4.87 3.80
N MET A 88 -25.15 -5.12 5.01
CA MET A 88 -23.83 -4.65 5.42
C MET A 88 -22.72 -5.25 4.55
N ILE A 89 -22.76 -6.57 4.27
CA ILE A 89 -21.81 -7.23 3.37
C ILE A 89 -21.88 -6.63 1.95
N ARG A 90 -23.10 -6.41 1.43
CA ARG A 90 -23.28 -5.79 0.09
C ARG A 90 -22.74 -4.37 0.05
N ALA A 91 -22.98 -3.56 1.09
CA ALA A 91 -22.46 -2.21 1.20
C ALA A 91 -20.93 -2.20 1.22
N THR A 92 -20.31 -3.05 2.05
CA THR A 92 -18.85 -3.20 2.12
C THR A 92 -18.26 -3.63 0.78
N ASN A 93 -18.85 -4.61 0.11
CA ASN A 93 -18.40 -5.04 -1.22
C ASN A 93 -18.56 -3.93 -2.27
N SER A 94 -19.67 -3.18 -2.23
CA SER A 94 -19.88 -2.04 -3.13
C SER A 94 -18.83 -0.93 -2.92
N ILE A 95 -18.48 -0.65 -1.66
CA ILE A 95 -17.41 0.29 -1.30
C ILE A 95 -16.07 -0.20 -1.83
N ALA A 96 -15.73 -1.48 -1.62
CA ALA A 96 -14.48 -2.05 -2.09
C ALA A 96 -14.32 -1.95 -3.62
N VAL A 97 -15.38 -2.27 -4.38
CA VAL A 97 -15.38 -2.16 -5.85
C VAL A 97 -15.22 -0.70 -6.30
N ARG A 98 -15.90 0.24 -5.64
CA ARG A 98 -15.73 1.68 -5.94
C ARG A 98 -14.32 2.15 -5.66
N PHE A 99 -13.73 1.72 -4.56
CA PHE A 99 -12.37 2.09 -4.17
C PHE A 99 -11.34 1.56 -5.18
N ASP A 100 -11.46 0.30 -5.59
CA ASP A 100 -10.62 -0.29 -6.65
C ASP A 100 -10.71 0.49 -7.98
N GLY A 101 -11.93 0.88 -8.38
CA GLY A 101 -12.12 1.72 -9.57
C GLY A 101 -11.47 3.10 -9.47
N ILE A 102 -11.54 3.75 -8.30
CA ILE A 102 -10.89 5.04 -8.05
C ILE A 102 -9.38 4.89 -8.10
N VAL A 103 -8.82 3.87 -7.44
CA VAL A 103 -7.37 3.62 -7.40
C VAL A 103 -6.83 3.40 -8.81
N LYS A 104 -7.48 2.55 -9.62
CA LYS A 104 -7.09 2.34 -11.03
C LYS A 104 -7.16 3.61 -11.87
N THR A 105 -8.19 4.42 -11.66
CA THR A 105 -8.31 5.70 -12.38
C THR A 105 -7.19 6.67 -12.01
N LEU A 106 -6.86 6.75 -10.72
CA LEU A 106 -5.75 7.58 -10.22
C LEU A 106 -4.40 7.08 -10.72
N GLU A 107 -4.17 5.77 -10.73
CA GLU A 107 -2.96 5.16 -11.27
C GLU A 107 -2.74 5.57 -12.73
N THR A 108 -3.75 5.38 -13.59
CA THR A 108 -3.69 5.79 -15.00
C THR A 108 -3.44 7.29 -15.16
N LEU A 109 -4.10 8.12 -14.35
CA LEU A 109 -3.91 9.58 -14.40
C LEU A 109 -2.48 9.98 -14.03
N VAL A 110 -1.92 9.40 -12.96
CA VAL A 110 -0.55 9.65 -12.51
C VAL A 110 0.46 9.21 -13.57
N LEU A 111 0.29 8.01 -14.13
CA LEU A 111 1.16 7.52 -15.21
C LEU A 111 1.12 8.44 -16.43
N SER A 112 -0.07 8.82 -16.89
CA SER A 112 -0.21 9.75 -18.03
C SER A 112 0.43 11.12 -17.76
N GLN A 113 0.33 11.63 -16.53
CA GLN A 113 0.96 12.89 -16.17
C GLN A 113 2.49 12.77 -16.10
N LEU A 114 3.02 11.65 -15.61
CA LEU A 114 4.46 11.36 -15.59
C LEU A 114 5.01 11.27 -17.01
N GLU A 115 4.36 10.54 -17.91
CA GLU A 115 4.75 10.41 -19.31
C GLU A 115 4.77 11.78 -20.01
N LYS A 116 3.69 12.56 -19.89
CA LYS A 116 3.63 13.91 -20.48
C LYS A 116 4.70 14.85 -19.93
N ASN A 117 5.01 14.74 -18.63
CA ASN A 117 6.07 15.53 -18.03
C ASN A 117 7.45 15.11 -18.56
N GLN A 118 7.70 13.80 -18.64
CA GLN A 118 8.94 13.25 -19.18
C GLN A 118 9.16 13.67 -20.64
N GLU A 119 8.12 13.59 -21.48
CA GLU A 119 8.16 14.08 -22.87
C GLU A 119 8.52 15.57 -22.95
N LYS A 120 7.90 16.41 -22.11
CA LYS A 120 8.22 17.85 -22.04
C LYS A 120 9.67 18.09 -21.64
N TYR A 121 10.16 17.42 -20.60
CA TYR A 121 11.55 17.57 -20.16
C TYR A 121 12.53 17.12 -21.24
N ASN A 122 12.28 15.98 -21.88
CA ASN A 122 13.10 15.49 -22.98
C ASN A 122 13.12 16.47 -24.16
N ALA A 123 11.98 17.06 -24.51
CA ALA A 123 11.91 18.07 -25.58
C ALA A 123 12.71 19.34 -25.24
N VAL A 124 12.69 19.79 -23.98
CA VAL A 124 13.49 20.93 -23.52
C VAL A 124 14.97 20.59 -23.55
N LEU A 125 15.37 19.42 -23.05
CA LEU A 125 16.76 18.96 -23.06
C LEU A 125 17.30 18.81 -24.49
N GLN A 126 16.49 18.30 -25.41
CA GLN A 126 16.88 18.19 -26.82
C GLN A 126 17.13 19.58 -27.43
N LYS A 127 16.20 20.53 -27.25
CA LYS A 127 16.38 21.90 -27.73
C LYS A 127 17.62 22.58 -27.15
N LEU A 128 17.91 22.34 -25.87
CA LEU A 128 19.10 22.86 -25.22
C LEU A 128 20.37 22.24 -25.82
N SER A 129 20.38 20.92 -26.03
CA SER A 129 21.47 20.20 -26.68
C SER A 129 21.74 20.73 -28.08
N ASP A 130 20.68 20.93 -28.88
CA ASP A 130 20.79 21.46 -30.24
C ASP A 130 21.40 22.87 -30.23
N LYS A 131 20.95 23.74 -29.32
CA LYS A 131 21.50 25.10 -29.18
C LYS A 131 22.93 25.13 -28.68
N LEU A 132 23.30 24.28 -27.72
CA LEU A 132 24.69 24.17 -27.28
C LEU A 132 25.60 23.67 -28.40
N THR A 133 25.11 22.75 -29.24
CA THR A 133 25.84 22.26 -30.42
C THR A 133 26.04 23.38 -31.45
N GLU A 134 25.00 24.17 -31.72
CA GLU A 134 25.09 25.36 -32.59
C GLU A 134 26.14 26.36 -32.07
N HIS A 135 26.13 26.65 -30.76
CA HIS A 135 27.11 27.53 -30.13
C HIS A 135 28.54 26.96 -30.22
N ALA A 136 28.72 25.66 -29.99
CA ALA A 136 30.03 25.01 -30.12
C ALA A 136 30.59 25.14 -31.56
N ASN A 137 29.74 24.99 -32.57
CA ASN A 137 30.14 25.17 -33.97
C ASN A 137 30.58 26.61 -34.27
N VAL A 138 29.84 27.60 -33.77
CA VAL A 138 30.20 29.03 -33.92
C VAL A 138 31.53 29.33 -33.22
N ILE A 139 31.72 28.86 -31.99
CA ILE A 139 32.96 29.05 -31.22
C ILE A 139 34.13 28.40 -31.95
N ASN A 140 33.99 27.18 -32.46
CA ASN A 140 35.02 26.50 -33.24
C ASN A 140 35.37 27.26 -34.52
N GLY A 141 34.36 27.81 -35.22
CA GLY A 141 34.57 28.65 -36.39
C GLY A 141 35.32 29.94 -36.08
N GLN A 142 34.97 30.60 -34.98
CA GLN A 142 35.66 31.79 -34.48
C GLN A 142 37.10 31.48 -34.06
N GLY A 143 37.33 30.38 -33.35
CA GLY A 143 38.66 29.93 -32.95
C GLY A 143 39.61 29.78 -34.14
N LYS A 144 39.16 29.10 -35.21
CA LYS A 144 39.94 28.98 -36.45
C LYS A 144 40.29 30.33 -37.08
N ARG A 145 39.36 31.29 -37.08
CA ARG A 145 39.63 32.64 -37.60
C ARG A 145 40.65 33.38 -36.74
N ILE A 146 40.56 33.27 -35.43
CA ILE A 146 41.53 33.85 -34.49
C ILE A 146 42.92 33.27 -34.72
N ASP A 147 43.03 31.95 -34.92
CA ASP A 147 44.31 31.30 -35.22
C ASP A 147 44.92 31.86 -36.51
N THR A 148 44.13 31.97 -37.58
CA THR A 148 44.62 32.56 -38.84
C THR A 148 45.04 34.02 -38.68
N LEU A 149 44.27 34.82 -37.93
CA LEU A 149 44.58 36.23 -37.68
C LEU A 149 45.86 36.38 -36.86
N SER A 150 46.05 35.53 -35.85
CA SER A 150 47.26 35.47 -35.04
C SER A 150 48.50 35.17 -35.90
N GLU A 151 48.41 34.21 -36.83
CA GLU A 151 49.52 33.90 -37.74
C GLU A 151 49.83 35.03 -38.72
N VAL A 152 48.80 35.70 -39.28
CA VAL A 152 48.99 36.91 -40.10
C VAL A 152 49.65 38.02 -39.28
N GLN A 153 49.16 38.27 -38.07
CA GLN A 153 49.72 39.29 -37.18
C GLN A 153 51.19 39.01 -36.84
N LYS A 154 51.56 37.76 -36.56
CA LYS A 154 52.97 37.39 -36.33
C LYS A 154 53.83 37.71 -37.56
N ARG A 155 53.38 37.33 -38.76
CA ARG A 155 54.08 37.58 -40.02
C ARG A 155 54.23 39.08 -40.26
N ASP A 156 53.16 39.85 -40.08
CA ASP A 156 53.15 41.29 -40.27
C ASP A 156 54.04 42.01 -39.25
N ASN A 157 54.08 41.55 -38.01
CA ASN A 157 54.99 42.08 -36.99
C ASN A 157 56.46 41.83 -37.34
N VAL A 158 56.81 40.63 -37.82
CA VAL A 158 58.18 40.31 -38.28
C VAL A 158 58.55 41.22 -39.47
N LYS A 159 57.63 41.38 -40.41
CA LYS A 159 57.80 42.25 -41.58
C LYS A 159 58.00 43.71 -41.18
N LEU A 160 57.20 44.21 -40.24
CA LEU A 160 57.30 45.56 -39.68
C LEU A 160 58.66 45.79 -39.02
N LEU A 161 59.12 44.86 -38.17
CA LEU A 161 60.44 44.96 -37.54
C LEU A 161 61.57 44.99 -38.57
N LYS A 162 61.47 44.16 -39.62
CA LYS A 162 62.46 44.18 -40.71
C LYS A 162 62.46 45.52 -41.44
N LEU A 163 61.28 46.07 -41.74
CA LEU A 163 61.14 47.40 -42.35
C LEU A 163 61.75 48.50 -41.48
N ILE A 164 61.49 48.50 -40.16
CA ILE A 164 62.07 49.46 -39.22
C ILE A 164 63.60 49.41 -39.28
N ASN A 165 64.20 48.21 -39.26
CA ASN A 165 65.66 48.05 -39.35
C ASN A 165 66.21 48.58 -40.68
N LEU A 166 65.59 48.25 -41.82
CA LEU A 166 66.05 48.73 -43.13
C LEU A 166 65.95 50.25 -43.26
N TYR A 167 64.89 50.86 -42.74
CA TYR A 167 64.75 52.32 -42.72
C TYR A 167 65.78 52.97 -41.79
N ALA A 168 66.08 52.36 -40.63
CA ALA A 168 67.13 52.84 -39.72
C ALA A 168 68.52 52.77 -40.39
N ASP A 169 68.83 51.65 -41.05
CA ASP A 169 70.07 51.49 -41.82
C ASP A 169 70.17 52.52 -42.96
N LEU A 170 69.08 52.73 -43.70
CA LEU A 170 69.04 53.72 -44.78
C LEU A 170 69.27 55.15 -44.26
N ALA A 171 68.69 55.49 -43.11
CA ALA A 171 68.88 56.79 -42.45
C ALA A 171 70.32 57.00 -41.97
N SER A 172 71.01 55.93 -41.59
CA SER A 172 72.42 55.96 -41.17
C SER A 172 73.44 56.10 -42.31
N CYS A 173 73.02 55.91 -43.57
CA CYS A 173 73.93 55.93 -44.73
C CYS A 173 74.44 57.35 -45.06
N GLY A 174 75.76 57.50 -45.24
CA GLY A 174 76.42 58.76 -45.56
C GLY A 174 76.25 59.22 -47.01
N VAL A 175 76.85 60.37 -47.37
CA VAL A 175 76.74 60.96 -48.72
C VAL A 175 77.45 60.10 -49.80
N MET A 176 78.45 59.30 -49.42
CA MET A 176 79.22 58.42 -50.31
C MET A 176 78.59 57.03 -50.52
N ASP A 177 77.54 56.66 -49.79
CA ASP A 177 76.94 55.31 -49.78
C ASP A 177 75.87 55.08 -50.87
N GLY A 178 75.99 55.73 -52.03
CA GLY A 178 74.94 55.77 -53.06
C GLY A 178 74.42 54.38 -53.48
N LYS A 179 75.32 53.43 -53.76
CA LYS A 179 74.93 52.05 -54.13
C LYS A 179 74.20 51.31 -53.01
N ARG A 180 74.60 51.52 -51.75
CA ARG A 180 73.97 50.89 -50.58
C ARG A 180 72.57 51.47 -50.35
N LYS A 181 72.40 52.79 -50.51
CA LYS A 181 71.09 53.46 -50.44
C LYS A 181 70.10 52.92 -51.48
N GLU A 182 70.53 52.75 -52.73
CA GLU A 182 69.73 52.16 -53.80
C GLU A 182 69.30 50.72 -53.45
N SER A 183 70.24 49.89 -52.96
CA SER A 183 69.95 48.50 -52.56
C SER A 183 68.94 48.43 -51.40
N LEU A 184 69.10 49.26 -50.36
CA LEU A 184 68.18 49.32 -49.22
C LEU A 184 66.78 49.76 -49.65
N LYS A 185 66.68 50.77 -50.55
CA LYS A 185 65.40 51.20 -51.12
C LYS A 185 64.71 50.08 -51.91
N ALA A 186 65.48 49.30 -52.68
CA ALA A 186 64.94 48.16 -53.43
C ALA A 186 64.39 47.06 -52.49
N GLU A 187 65.13 46.73 -51.42
CA GLU A 187 64.68 45.72 -50.44
C GLU A 187 63.44 46.19 -49.65
N ILE A 188 63.39 47.47 -49.28
CA ILE A 188 62.19 48.09 -48.68
C ILE A 188 61.00 48.00 -49.63
N TYR A 189 61.20 48.33 -50.92
CA TYR A 189 60.14 48.28 -51.92
C TYR A 189 59.58 46.86 -52.09
N GLN A 190 60.45 45.86 -52.20
CA GLN A 190 60.06 44.44 -52.28
C GLN A 190 59.34 43.96 -51.02
N LEU A 191 59.77 44.42 -49.84
CA LEU A 191 59.08 44.09 -48.60
C LEU A 191 57.68 44.70 -48.57
N ILE A 192 57.50 45.98 -48.92
CA ILE A 192 56.17 46.63 -48.86
C ILE A 192 55.22 46.04 -49.88
N ASN A 193 55.71 45.76 -51.09
CA ASN A 193 54.93 45.23 -52.22
C ASN A 193 55.38 43.80 -52.56
N PRO A 194 55.04 42.79 -51.75
CA PRO A 194 55.23 41.41 -52.14
C PRO A 194 54.25 41.09 -53.28
N GLU A 195 54.74 40.47 -54.36
CA GLU A 195 53.89 39.87 -55.40
C GLU A 195 52.97 38.79 -54.82
#